data_AF-M0CK41-F1
#
_entry.id   AF-M0CK41-F1
#
_cell.length_a   1.000
_cell.length_b   1.000
_cell.length_c   1.000
_cell.angle_alpha   90.00
_cell.angle_beta   90.00
_cell.angle_gamma   90.00
#
_symmetry.space_group_name_H-M   'P 1'
#
loop_
_entity.id
_entity.type
_entity.pdbx_description
1 polymer ?
#
loop_
_entity_poly.entity_id
_entity_poly.type
_entity_poly.pdbx_seq_one_letter_code
_entity_poly.pdbx_strand_id
1 'polypeptide(L)'
;MSAIGRPISLGLVALVVLTAGGAAGATVLYQDSAQELRSQNDALRTERAQLTDRLNETRTELRATRQRLNETRAQLNTRTEDVDQVAGTLNRTERQLNTTEAQLAQTRRELASANENISRLEGELTELEERRDELQTQVSDLQDQRDELESTVSDLRGRIDTLEADLSDAEDRIDELEVALDERDERVAALESDVSSLRNDLDRKNRTITDLEDDVERLEIVLRNRNATVRTLEDRLEDRNATVRNLESDLDELCSDPANRNKTTCQEYG
;
A
#
# COMPACT_ATOMS: atom_id res chain seq x y z
N MET A 1 204.38 -12.34 -38.80
CA MET A 1 204.46 -13.77 -38.39
C MET A 1 204.10 -13.85 -36.92
N SER A 2 203.26 -14.82 -36.56
CA SER A 2 202.96 -15.32 -35.19
C SER A 2 202.37 -14.35 -34.15
N ALA A 3 201.51 -14.71 -33.18
CA ALA A 3 200.54 -15.79 -32.98
C ALA A 3 200.08 -15.70 -31.49
N ILE A 4 198.76 -15.85 -31.26
CA ILE A 4 198.08 -16.54 -30.13
C ILE A 4 197.99 -15.87 -28.72
N GLY A 5 196.74 -15.58 -28.29
CA GLY A 5 196.10 -16.32 -27.17
C GLY A 5 195.35 -15.59 -26.01
N ARG A 6 194.02 -15.85 -25.88
CA ARG A 6 193.09 -15.87 -24.68
C ARG A 6 192.48 -14.53 -24.13
N PRO A 7 191.46 -14.54 -23.23
CA PRO A 7 190.13 -15.21 -23.23
C PRO A 7 188.94 -14.22 -22.95
N ILE A 8 187.71 -14.74 -23.05
CA ILE A 8 186.39 -14.08 -22.96
C ILE A 8 186.07 -13.58 -21.54
N SER A 9 185.52 -12.35 -21.42
CA SER A 9 185.13 -11.74 -20.13
C SER A 9 183.66 -11.98 -19.76
N LEU A 10 183.43 -12.42 -18.52
CA LEU A 10 182.16 -12.76 -17.86
C LEU A 10 181.10 -11.63 -17.83
N GLY A 11 181.48 -10.38 -18.10
CA GLY A 11 180.56 -9.23 -18.03
C GLY A 11 179.43 -9.29 -19.06
N LEU A 12 179.68 -9.89 -20.22
CA LEU A 12 178.69 -10.04 -21.29
C LEU A 12 177.63 -11.11 -20.98
N VAL A 13 177.99 -12.15 -20.22
CA VAL A 13 177.04 -13.21 -19.82
C VAL A 13 176.11 -12.74 -18.70
N ALA A 14 176.63 -11.97 -17.74
CA ALA A 14 175.82 -11.41 -16.65
C ALA A 14 174.76 -10.41 -17.17
N LEU A 15 175.08 -9.62 -18.19
CA LEU A 15 174.17 -8.63 -18.77
C LEU A 15 173.04 -9.27 -19.58
N VAL A 16 173.29 -10.40 -20.24
CA VAL A 16 172.26 -11.17 -20.96
C VAL A 16 171.32 -11.91 -20.01
N VAL A 17 171.81 -12.42 -18.87
CA VAL A 17 170.96 -13.11 -17.88
C VAL A 17 170.10 -12.12 -17.07
N LEU A 18 170.62 -10.94 -16.72
CA LEU A 18 169.84 -9.91 -16.02
C LEU A 18 168.76 -9.27 -16.91
N THR A 19 169.02 -9.11 -18.21
CA THR A 19 168.01 -8.61 -19.16
C THR A 19 166.97 -9.69 -19.52
N ALA A 20 167.38 -10.95 -19.65
CA ALA A 20 166.44 -12.06 -19.87
C ALA A 20 165.56 -12.36 -18.63
N GLY A 21 166.12 -12.26 -17.41
CA GLY A 21 165.38 -12.45 -16.16
C GLY A 21 164.42 -11.30 -15.84
N GLY A 22 164.81 -10.05 -16.12
CA GLY A 22 163.96 -8.87 -15.93
C GLY A 22 162.79 -8.82 -16.91
N ALA A 23 163.00 -9.22 -18.16
CA ALA A 23 161.93 -9.26 -19.16
C ALA A 23 160.90 -10.39 -18.91
N ALA A 24 161.32 -11.54 -18.36
CA ALA A 24 160.44 -12.67 -18.04
C ALA A 24 159.60 -12.45 -16.77
N GLY A 25 160.12 -11.77 -15.74
CA GLY A 25 159.37 -11.48 -14.51
C GLY A 25 158.29 -10.41 -14.69
N ALA A 26 158.56 -9.39 -15.52
CA ALA A 26 157.58 -8.37 -15.84
C ALA A 26 156.43 -8.92 -16.71
N THR A 27 156.70 -9.81 -17.68
CA THR A 27 155.65 -10.41 -18.51
C THR A 27 154.73 -11.35 -17.74
N VAL A 28 155.23 -12.07 -16.73
CA VAL A 28 154.40 -12.95 -15.87
C VAL A 28 153.50 -12.13 -14.93
N LEU A 29 154.03 -11.07 -14.30
CA LEU A 29 153.21 -10.17 -13.47
C LEU A 29 152.23 -9.33 -14.31
N TYR A 30 152.61 -8.92 -15.51
CA TYR A 30 151.68 -8.30 -16.47
C TYR A 30 150.67 -9.31 -17.04
N GLN A 31 151.01 -10.59 -17.17
CA GLN A 31 150.07 -11.63 -17.58
C GLN A 31 149.03 -11.88 -16.49
N ASP A 32 149.46 -12.00 -15.24
CA ASP A 32 148.59 -12.26 -14.10
C ASP A 32 147.69 -11.06 -13.82
N SER A 33 148.26 -9.84 -13.77
CA SER A 33 147.46 -8.62 -13.66
C SER A 33 146.57 -8.38 -14.89
N ALA A 34 147.01 -8.68 -16.12
CA ALA A 34 146.13 -8.60 -17.29
C ALA A 34 145.06 -9.71 -17.31
N GLN A 35 145.27 -10.85 -16.66
CA GLN A 35 144.33 -11.96 -16.57
C GLN A 35 143.30 -11.73 -15.47
N GLU A 36 143.71 -11.20 -14.33
CA GLU A 36 142.86 -10.63 -13.27
C GLU A 36 142.01 -9.49 -13.83
N LEU A 37 142.62 -8.53 -14.55
CA LEU A 37 141.90 -7.41 -15.16
C LEU A 37 140.95 -7.90 -16.25
N ARG A 38 141.31 -8.93 -17.04
CA ARG A 38 140.42 -9.57 -18.01
C ARG A 38 139.26 -10.28 -17.32
N SER A 39 139.53 -11.03 -16.25
CA SER A 39 138.51 -11.71 -15.46
C SER A 39 137.53 -10.71 -14.85
N GLN A 40 138.02 -9.60 -14.28
CA GLN A 40 137.20 -8.51 -13.79
C GLN A 40 136.44 -7.80 -14.92
N ASN A 41 137.04 -7.60 -16.10
CA ASN A 41 136.35 -7.04 -17.26
C ASN A 41 135.23 -7.97 -17.75
N ASP A 42 135.47 -9.27 -17.76
CA ASP A 42 134.50 -10.28 -18.19
C ASP A 42 133.39 -10.47 -17.14
N ALA A 43 133.72 -10.38 -15.85
CA ALA A 43 132.75 -10.33 -14.76
C ALA A 43 131.89 -9.06 -14.82
N LEU A 44 132.51 -7.89 -15.05
CA LEU A 44 131.80 -6.62 -15.24
C LEU A 44 130.95 -6.60 -16.52
N ARG A 45 131.41 -7.22 -17.62
CA ARG A 45 130.61 -7.42 -18.84
C ARG A 45 129.41 -8.31 -18.58
N THR A 46 129.61 -9.37 -17.81
CA THR A 46 128.54 -10.29 -17.39
C THR A 46 127.53 -9.58 -16.50
N GLU A 47 127.98 -8.81 -15.52
CA GLU A 47 127.14 -8.00 -14.65
C GLU A 47 126.39 -6.91 -15.43
N ARG A 48 127.06 -6.23 -16.37
CA ARG A 48 126.42 -5.26 -17.27
C ARG A 48 125.36 -5.91 -18.16
N ALA A 49 125.60 -7.12 -18.65
CA ALA A 49 124.61 -7.88 -19.41
C ALA A 49 123.40 -8.23 -18.52
N GLN A 50 123.63 -8.78 -17.32
CA GLN A 50 122.57 -9.11 -16.36
C GLN A 50 121.78 -7.87 -15.91
N LEU A 51 122.44 -6.74 -15.67
CA LEU A 51 121.78 -5.48 -15.35
C LEU A 51 120.96 -4.95 -16.53
N THR A 52 121.45 -5.13 -17.76
CA THR A 52 120.71 -4.76 -18.98
C THR A 52 119.48 -5.64 -19.16
N ASP A 53 119.60 -6.95 -18.91
CA ASP A 53 118.50 -7.89 -18.98
C ASP A 53 117.44 -7.59 -17.91
N ARG A 54 117.85 -7.39 -16.64
CA ARG A 54 116.95 -6.93 -15.56
C ARG A 54 116.29 -5.60 -15.88
N LEU A 55 117.03 -4.63 -16.43
CA LEU A 55 116.46 -3.34 -16.82
C LEU A 55 115.40 -3.52 -17.93
N ASN A 56 115.64 -4.41 -18.89
CA ASN A 56 114.70 -4.71 -19.97
C ASN A 56 113.48 -5.48 -19.45
N GLU A 57 113.67 -6.42 -18.52
CA GLU A 57 112.61 -7.13 -17.82
C GLU A 57 111.73 -6.18 -17.00
N THR A 58 112.34 -5.38 -16.10
CA THR A 58 111.63 -4.35 -15.32
C THR A 58 110.93 -3.32 -16.21
N ARG A 59 111.52 -2.93 -17.35
CA ARG A 59 110.84 -2.05 -18.32
C ARG A 59 109.62 -2.72 -18.95
N THR A 60 109.67 -4.02 -19.21
CA THR A 60 108.57 -4.79 -19.77
C THR A 60 107.45 -4.94 -18.73
N GLU A 61 107.81 -5.30 -17.49
CA GLU A 61 106.88 -5.35 -16.36
C GLU A 61 106.23 -4.00 -16.07
N LEU A 62 106.99 -2.90 -16.10
CA LEU A 62 106.46 -1.54 -15.91
C LEU A 62 105.47 -1.16 -17.00
N ARG A 63 105.74 -1.54 -18.26
CA ARG A 63 104.78 -1.35 -19.38
C ARG A 63 103.50 -2.16 -19.16
N ALA A 64 103.63 -3.45 -18.82
CA ALA A 64 102.49 -4.32 -18.54
C ALA A 64 101.65 -3.81 -17.35
N THR A 65 102.31 -3.34 -16.29
CA THR A 65 101.65 -2.78 -15.10
C THR A 65 100.95 -1.46 -15.41
N ARG A 66 101.56 -0.58 -16.22
CA ARG A 66 100.91 0.65 -16.70
C ARG A 66 99.69 0.36 -17.56
N GLN A 67 99.77 -0.65 -18.43
CA GLN A 67 98.63 -1.07 -19.23
C GLN A 67 97.49 -1.58 -18.34
N ARG A 68 97.78 -2.50 -17.41
CA ARG A 68 96.80 -2.98 -16.42
C ARG A 68 96.20 -1.84 -15.59
N LEU A 69 97.00 -0.86 -15.18
CA LEU A 69 96.52 0.32 -14.45
C LEU A 69 95.55 1.15 -15.29
N ASN A 70 95.86 1.36 -16.58
CA ASN A 70 94.98 2.09 -17.49
C ASN A 70 93.68 1.33 -17.78
N GLU A 71 93.75 0.01 -17.98
CA GLU A 71 92.57 -0.86 -18.11
C GLU A 71 91.71 -0.82 -16.85
N THR A 72 92.33 -0.93 -15.67
CA THR A 72 91.62 -0.85 -14.38
C THR A 72 90.97 0.52 -14.19
N ARG A 73 91.64 1.62 -14.57
CA ARG A 73 91.06 2.97 -14.52
C ARG A 73 89.86 3.10 -15.46
N ALA A 74 89.96 2.58 -16.68
CA ALA A 74 88.84 2.58 -17.61
C ALA A 74 87.65 1.81 -17.05
N GLN A 75 87.88 0.62 -16.50
CA GLN A 75 86.85 -0.17 -15.82
C GLN A 75 86.23 0.55 -14.62
N LEU A 76 87.05 1.21 -13.79
CA LEU A 76 86.56 1.98 -12.65
C LEU A 76 85.66 3.14 -13.09
N ASN A 77 86.04 3.85 -14.15
CA ASN A 77 85.22 4.93 -14.71
C ASN A 77 83.87 4.39 -15.21
N THR A 78 83.87 3.32 -16.01
CA THR A 78 82.63 2.69 -16.48
C THR A 78 81.76 2.19 -15.32
N ARG A 79 82.37 1.58 -14.29
CA ARG A 79 81.63 1.14 -13.10
C ARG A 79 81.05 2.30 -12.29
N THR A 80 81.73 3.44 -12.27
CA THR A 80 81.23 4.66 -11.62
C THR A 80 80.01 5.19 -12.38
N GLU A 81 80.08 5.24 -13.72
CA GLU A 81 78.95 5.64 -14.58
C GLU A 81 77.75 4.68 -14.44
N ASP A 82 77.99 3.37 -14.42
CA ASP A 82 76.96 2.35 -14.17
C ASP A 82 76.25 2.58 -12.82
N VAL A 83 77.04 2.84 -11.75
CA VAL A 83 76.51 3.09 -10.40
C VAL A 83 75.67 4.36 -10.37
N ASP A 84 76.11 5.44 -11.02
CA ASP A 84 75.34 6.69 -11.12
C ASP A 84 74.02 6.48 -11.89
N GLN A 85 74.04 5.68 -12.96
CA GLN A 85 72.84 5.34 -13.73
C GLN A 85 71.85 4.51 -12.90
N VAL A 86 72.34 3.51 -12.16
CA VAL A 86 71.52 2.68 -11.26
C VAL A 86 70.94 3.52 -10.13
N ALA A 87 71.74 4.39 -9.51
CA ALA A 87 71.28 5.29 -8.44
C ALA A 87 70.18 6.25 -8.96
N GLY A 88 70.36 6.80 -10.16
CA GLY A 88 69.34 7.63 -10.79
C GLY A 88 68.06 6.87 -11.12
N THR A 89 68.17 5.61 -11.54
CA THR A 89 67.02 4.75 -11.81
C THR A 89 66.28 4.39 -10.53
N LEU A 90 67.01 4.00 -9.48
CA LEU A 90 66.46 3.69 -8.16
C LEU A 90 65.64 4.87 -7.61
N ASN A 91 66.18 6.08 -7.66
CA ASN A 91 65.49 7.28 -7.17
C ASN A 91 64.19 7.57 -7.97
N ARG A 92 64.18 7.33 -9.29
CA ARG A 92 62.96 7.45 -10.10
C ARG A 92 61.92 6.41 -9.71
N THR A 93 62.33 5.16 -9.53
CA THR A 93 61.44 4.07 -9.13
C THR A 93 60.89 4.30 -7.73
N GLU A 94 61.68 4.79 -6.77
CA GLU A 94 61.21 5.16 -5.43
C GLU A 94 60.13 6.26 -5.48
N ARG A 95 60.31 7.29 -6.33
CA ARG A 95 59.28 8.33 -6.51
C ARG A 95 58.01 7.79 -7.14
N GLN A 96 58.13 6.91 -8.13
CA GLN A 96 56.98 6.24 -8.75
C GLN A 96 56.25 5.37 -7.73
N LEU A 97 56.96 4.58 -6.93
CA LEU A 97 56.40 3.75 -5.88
C LEU A 97 55.60 4.60 -4.87
N ASN A 98 56.20 5.67 -4.33
CA ASN A 98 55.53 6.58 -3.41
C ASN A 98 54.26 7.21 -4.01
N THR A 99 54.31 7.56 -5.30
CA THR A 99 53.14 8.13 -6.01
C THR A 99 52.03 7.09 -6.15
N THR A 100 52.37 5.87 -6.57
CA THR A 100 51.41 4.77 -6.71
C THR A 100 50.83 4.34 -5.38
N GLU A 101 51.62 4.32 -4.30
CA GLU A 101 51.13 4.05 -2.94
C GLU A 101 50.12 5.10 -2.48
N ALA A 102 50.39 6.38 -2.73
CA ALA A 102 49.46 7.46 -2.42
C ALA A 102 48.14 7.35 -3.21
N GLN A 103 48.22 7.05 -4.51
CA GLN A 103 47.05 6.82 -5.36
C GLN A 103 46.24 5.61 -4.87
N LEU A 104 46.90 4.49 -4.54
CA LEU A 104 46.24 3.31 -4.01
C LEU A 104 45.53 3.59 -2.67
N ALA A 105 46.14 4.37 -1.79
CA ALA A 105 45.53 4.78 -0.54
C ALA A 105 44.32 5.72 -0.75
N GLN A 106 44.35 6.57 -1.78
CA GLN A 106 43.22 7.39 -2.16
C GLN A 106 42.07 6.53 -2.72
N THR A 107 42.34 5.68 -3.71
CA THR A 107 41.32 4.81 -4.31
C THR A 107 40.67 3.88 -3.28
N ARG A 108 41.44 3.38 -2.30
CA ARG A 108 40.87 2.59 -1.19
C ARG A 108 39.88 3.38 -0.34
N ARG A 109 40.14 4.66 -0.09
CA ARG A 109 39.22 5.55 0.66
C ARG A 109 37.96 5.85 -0.14
N GLU A 110 38.12 6.13 -1.44
CA GLU A 110 36.99 6.36 -2.34
C GLU A 110 36.11 5.10 -2.45
N LEU A 111 36.71 3.91 -2.56
CA LEU A 111 35.99 2.64 -2.57
C LEU A 111 35.23 2.40 -1.26
N ALA A 112 35.85 2.67 -0.10
CA ALA A 112 35.17 2.54 1.18
C ALA A 112 33.96 3.47 1.28
N SER A 113 34.11 4.74 0.89
CA SER A 113 33.00 5.71 0.88
C SER A 113 31.90 5.34 -0.11
N ALA A 114 32.26 4.81 -1.29
CA ALA A 114 31.29 4.32 -2.25
C ALA A 114 30.48 3.13 -1.69
N ASN A 115 31.13 2.19 -1.01
CA ASN A 115 30.46 1.06 -0.38
C ASN A 115 29.52 1.50 0.75
N GLU A 116 29.92 2.46 1.59
CA GLU A 116 29.04 3.03 2.62
C GLU A 116 27.80 3.70 2.02
N ASN A 117 27.96 4.42 0.91
CA ASN A 117 26.84 5.03 0.18
C ASN A 117 25.91 3.98 -0.43
N ILE A 118 26.45 2.89 -0.98
CA ILE A 118 25.65 1.78 -1.50
C ILE A 118 24.81 1.19 -0.38
N SER A 119 25.41 0.85 0.77
CA SER A 119 24.66 0.28 1.90
C SER A 119 23.58 1.22 2.44
N ARG A 120 23.83 2.53 2.45
CA ARG A 120 22.81 3.52 2.82
C ARG A 120 21.65 3.54 1.82
N LEU A 121 21.95 3.56 0.52
CA LEU A 121 20.93 3.58 -0.53
C LEU A 121 20.13 2.28 -0.59
N GLU A 122 20.75 1.14 -0.30
CA GLU A 122 20.05 -0.16 -0.15
C GLU A 122 19.06 -0.11 1.01
N GLY A 123 19.44 0.48 2.15
CA GLY A 123 18.52 0.69 3.28
C GLY A 123 17.35 1.61 2.94
N GLU A 124 17.62 2.77 2.31
CA GLU A 124 16.58 3.70 1.86
C GLU A 124 15.64 3.06 0.84
N LEU A 125 16.15 2.19 -0.04
CA LEU A 125 15.34 1.45 -1.00
C LEU A 125 14.39 0.49 -0.26
N THR A 126 14.89 -0.30 0.68
CA THR A 126 14.05 -1.22 1.47
C THR A 126 12.94 -0.47 2.22
N GLU A 127 13.25 0.66 2.86
CA GLU A 127 12.24 1.47 3.56
C GLU A 127 11.16 2.02 2.60
N LEU A 128 11.56 2.46 1.41
CA LEU A 128 10.63 2.94 0.38
C LEU A 128 9.76 1.81 -0.17
N GLU A 129 10.31 0.60 -0.30
CA GLU A 129 9.58 -0.58 -0.74
C GLU A 129 8.52 -1.01 0.30
N GLU A 130 8.88 -1.05 1.58
CA GLU A 130 7.94 -1.34 2.67
C GLU A 130 6.80 -0.31 2.72
N ARG A 131 7.15 0.98 2.60
CA ARG A 131 6.15 2.07 2.60
C ARG A 131 5.23 2.03 1.38
N ARG A 132 5.74 1.65 0.21
CA ARG A 132 4.93 1.43 -1.00
C ARG A 132 3.91 0.33 -0.73
N ASP A 133 4.36 -0.80 -0.20
CA ASP A 133 3.50 -1.97 0.01
C ASP A 133 2.41 -1.65 1.05
N GLU A 134 2.75 -0.92 2.12
CA GLU A 134 1.78 -0.41 3.11
C GLU A 134 0.73 0.51 2.46
N LEU A 135 1.16 1.45 1.62
CA LEU A 135 0.25 2.36 0.91
C LEU A 135 -0.64 1.60 -0.08
N GLN A 136 -0.15 0.53 -0.72
CA GLN A 136 -0.96 -0.31 -1.60
C GLN A 136 -2.06 -1.04 -0.83
N THR A 137 -1.75 -1.56 0.36
CA THR A 137 -2.76 -2.16 1.25
C THR A 137 -3.81 -1.12 1.67
N GLN A 138 -3.38 0.07 2.11
CA GLN A 138 -4.31 1.14 2.50
C GLN A 138 -5.24 1.56 1.35
N VAL A 139 -4.72 1.62 0.12
CA VAL A 139 -5.55 1.92 -1.07
C VAL A 139 -6.58 0.83 -1.30
N SER A 140 -6.22 -0.45 -1.18
CA SER A 140 -7.16 -1.57 -1.32
C SER A 140 -8.27 -1.50 -0.26
N ASP A 141 -7.90 -1.29 1.00
CA ASP A 141 -8.87 -1.21 2.11
C ASP A 141 -9.85 -0.04 1.93
N LEU A 142 -9.36 1.11 1.45
CA LEU A 142 -10.21 2.27 1.15
C LEU A 142 -11.13 2.03 -0.06
N GLN A 143 -10.69 1.24 -1.05
CA GLN A 143 -11.53 0.86 -2.18
C GLN A 143 -12.68 -0.04 -1.74
N ASP A 144 -12.39 -1.03 -0.89
CA ASP A 144 -13.40 -1.95 -0.33
C ASP A 144 -14.42 -1.20 0.52
N GLN A 145 -13.97 -0.29 1.41
CA GLN A 145 -14.86 0.57 2.21
C GLN A 145 -15.76 1.46 1.34
N ARG A 146 -15.22 1.98 0.25
CA ARG A 146 -15.98 2.81 -0.69
C ARG A 146 -17.06 1.98 -1.39
N ASP A 147 -16.75 0.76 -1.81
CA ASP A 147 -17.73 -0.14 -2.45
C ASP A 147 -18.85 -0.54 -1.48
N GLU A 148 -18.53 -0.79 -0.20
CA GLU A 148 -19.51 -1.06 0.85
C GLU A 148 -20.44 0.13 1.12
N LEU A 149 -19.88 1.35 1.18
CA LEU A 149 -20.67 2.58 1.34
C LEU A 149 -21.57 2.83 0.13
N GLU A 150 -21.09 2.61 -1.09
CA GLU A 150 -21.91 2.71 -2.31
C GLU A 150 -23.09 1.73 -2.28
N SER A 151 -22.85 0.48 -1.84
CA SER A 151 -23.91 -0.52 -1.67
C SER A 151 -24.94 -0.09 -0.62
N THR A 152 -24.47 0.40 0.53
CA THR A 152 -25.34 0.91 1.61
C THR A 152 -26.21 2.08 1.15
N VAL A 153 -25.64 3.02 0.39
CA VAL A 153 -26.38 4.15 -0.20
C VAL A 153 -27.45 3.65 -1.17
N SER A 154 -27.14 2.64 -1.97
CA SER A 154 -28.10 2.03 -2.90
C SER A 154 -29.28 1.37 -2.16
N ASP A 155 -29.00 0.61 -1.10
CA ASP A 155 -30.04 -0.01 -0.26
C ASP A 155 -30.94 1.04 0.39
N LEU A 156 -30.34 2.07 1.01
CA LEU A 156 -31.09 3.14 1.65
C LEU A 156 -31.99 3.91 0.67
N ARG A 157 -31.55 4.12 -0.58
CA ARG A 157 -32.40 4.71 -1.63
C ARG A 157 -33.60 3.82 -1.94
N GLY A 158 -33.39 2.53 -2.14
CA GLY A 158 -34.50 1.59 -2.38
C GLY A 158 -35.50 1.53 -1.22
N ARG A 159 -35.02 1.65 0.01
CA ARG A 159 -35.88 1.75 1.21
C ARG A 159 -36.67 3.06 1.27
N ILE A 160 -36.07 4.17 0.85
CA ILE A 160 -36.78 5.46 0.74
C ILE A 160 -37.90 5.34 -0.30
N ASP A 161 -37.61 4.83 -1.50
CA ASP A 161 -38.60 4.67 -2.56
C ASP A 161 -39.79 3.79 -2.10
N THR A 162 -39.50 2.73 -1.33
CA THR A 162 -40.54 1.85 -0.76
C THR A 162 -41.39 2.59 0.28
N LEU A 163 -40.76 3.35 1.18
CA LEU A 163 -41.48 4.12 2.20
C LEU A 163 -42.32 5.25 1.59
N GLU A 164 -41.87 5.87 0.51
CA GLU A 164 -42.64 6.87 -0.22
C GLU A 164 -43.88 6.25 -0.88
N ALA A 165 -43.76 5.05 -1.45
CA ALA A 165 -44.91 4.32 -1.98
C ALA A 165 -45.90 3.92 -0.88
N ASP A 166 -45.40 3.35 0.22
CA ASP A 166 -46.25 2.98 1.38
C ASP A 166 -46.97 4.19 1.97
N LEU A 167 -46.31 5.36 1.99
CA LEU A 167 -46.92 6.61 2.45
C LEU A 167 -48.05 7.06 1.52
N SER A 168 -47.83 7.03 0.21
CA SER A 168 -48.87 7.36 -0.78
C SER A 168 -50.09 6.44 -0.66
N ASP A 169 -49.86 5.13 -0.53
CA ASP A 169 -50.94 4.15 -0.35
C ASP A 169 -51.73 4.40 0.94
N ALA A 170 -51.04 4.81 2.02
CA ALA A 170 -51.68 5.15 3.29
C ALA A 170 -52.50 6.45 3.21
N GLU A 171 -52.02 7.46 2.47
CA GLU A 171 -52.76 8.70 2.21
C GLU A 171 -54.03 8.42 1.41
N ASP A 172 -53.94 7.65 0.31
CA ASP A 172 -55.10 7.24 -0.49
C ASP A 172 -56.13 6.48 0.38
N ARG A 173 -55.65 5.62 1.29
CA ARG A 173 -56.51 4.88 2.20
C ARG A 173 -57.22 5.77 3.23
N ILE A 174 -56.57 6.84 3.67
CA ILE A 174 -57.18 7.83 4.56
C ILE A 174 -58.32 8.54 3.82
N ASP A 175 -58.07 9.01 2.60
CA ASP A 175 -59.08 9.69 1.78
C ASP A 175 -60.31 8.77 1.53
N GLU A 176 -60.09 7.50 1.23
CA GLU A 176 -61.17 6.51 1.09
C GLU A 176 -62.01 6.36 2.39
N LEU A 177 -61.34 6.36 3.54
CA LEU A 177 -61.99 6.22 4.84
C LEU A 177 -62.77 7.48 5.23
N GLU A 178 -62.26 8.67 4.89
CA GLU A 178 -62.96 9.94 5.09
C GLU A 178 -64.25 9.99 4.27
N VAL A 179 -64.20 9.62 2.98
CA VAL A 179 -65.41 9.52 2.14
C VAL A 179 -66.41 8.52 2.71
N ALA A 180 -65.95 7.35 3.13
CA ALA A 180 -66.82 6.34 3.73
C ALA A 180 -67.46 6.81 5.04
N LEU A 181 -66.75 7.63 5.83
CA LEU A 181 -67.26 8.21 7.07
C LEU A 181 -68.38 9.21 6.78
N ASP A 182 -68.17 10.11 5.82
CA ASP A 182 -69.18 11.10 5.40
C ASP A 182 -70.47 10.41 4.92
N GLU A 183 -70.36 9.37 4.10
CA GLU A 183 -71.52 8.57 3.66
C GLU A 183 -72.27 7.91 4.83
N ARG A 184 -71.54 7.48 5.88
CA ARG A 184 -72.17 6.90 7.07
C ARG A 184 -72.88 7.97 7.88
N ASP A 185 -72.29 9.16 8.02
CA ASP A 185 -72.90 10.28 8.74
C ASP A 185 -74.18 10.76 8.05
N GLU A 186 -74.18 10.87 6.72
CA GLU A 186 -75.40 11.17 5.95
C GLU A 186 -76.49 10.10 6.15
N ARG A 187 -76.10 8.82 6.17
CA ARG A 187 -77.05 7.72 6.39
C ARG A 187 -77.62 7.74 7.81
N VAL A 188 -76.81 8.08 8.81
CA VAL A 188 -77.27 8.27 10.20
C VAL A 188 -78.30 9.40 10.26
N ALA A 189 -77.99 10.56 9.68
CA ALA A 189 -78.92 11.70 9.65
C ALA A 189 -80.25 11.35 8.96
N ALA A 190 -80.21 10.61 7.85
CA ALA A 190 -81.41 10.14 7.17
C ALA A 190 -82.25 9.20 8.06
N LEU A 191 -81.62 8.23 8.71
CA LEU A 191 -82.29 7.31 9.63
C LEU A 191 -82.88 8.03 10.86
N GLU A 192 -82.21 9.05 11.38
CA GLU A 192 -82.73 9.88 12.48
C GLU A 192 -84.00 10.63 12.05
N SER A 193 -84.02 11.16 10.83
CA SER A 193 -85.21 11.80 10.24
C SER A 193 -86.36 10.80 10.07
N ASP A 194 -86.09 9.61 9.54
CA ASP A 194 -87.10 8.55 9.38
C ASP A 194 -87.69 8.13 10.73
N VAL A 195 -86.85 7.95 11.75
CA VAL A 195 -87.29 7.65 13.12
C VAL A 195 -88.18 8.76 13.68
N SER A 196 -87.84 10.02 13.45
CA SER A 196 -88.67 11.17 13.85
C SER A 196 -90.03 11.16 13.16
N SER A 197 -90.06 10.91 11.85
CA SER A 197 -91.29 10.78 11.06
C SER A 197 -92.18 9.65 11.57
N LEU A 198 -91.62 8.45 11.77
CA LEU A 198 -92.33 7.29 12.29
C LEU A 198 -92.90 7.54 13.69
N ARG A 199 -92.20 8.28 14.56
CA ARG A 199 -92.73 8.68 15.87
C ARG A 199 -93.95 9.59 15.73
N ASN A 200 -93.91 10.58 14.83
CA ASN A 200 -95.05 11.47 14.59
C ASN A 200 -96.26 10.70 14.02
N ASP A 201 -96.02 9.77 13.11
CA ASP A 201 -97.07 8.90 12.55
C ASP A 201 -97.68 8.00 13.63
N LEU A 202 -96.85 7.42 14.50
CA LEU A 202 -97.31 6.63 15.64
C LEU A 202 -98.20 7.45 16.57
N ASP A 203 -97.78 8.67 16.92
CA ASP A 203 -98.58 9.59 17.75
C ASP A 203 -99.92 9.95 17.08
N ARG A 204 -99.93 10.15 15.77
CA ARG A 204 -101.17 10.40 15.01
C ARG A 204 -102.10 9.19 15.05
N LYS A 205 -101.57 7.99 14.84
CA LYS A 205 -102.35 6.75 14.89
C LYS A 205 -102.91 6.52 16.29
N ASN A 206 -102.14 6.78 17.35
CA ASN A 206 -102.62 6.67 18.73
C ASN A 206 -103.79 7.64 19.01
N ARG A 207 -103.72 8.89 18.53
CA ARG A 207 -104.86 9.83 18.63
C ARG A 207 -106.09 9.30 17.90
N THR A 208 -105.93 8.81 16.67
CA THR A 208 -107.04 8.21 15.92
C THR A 208 -107.64 7.00 16.63
N ILE A 209 -106.82 6.16 17.28
CA ILE A 209 -107.31 5.05 18.09
C ILE A 209 -108.15 5.58 19.25
N THR A 210 -107.67 6.58 19.98
CA THR A 210 -108.41 7.21 21.09
C THR A 210 -109.75 7.79 20.61
N ASP A 211 -109.75 8.53 19.49
CA ASP A 211 -110.97 9.10 18.90
C ASP A 211 -111.98 8.00 18.50
N LEU A 212 -111.49 6.88 17.93
CA LEU A 212 -112.33 5.74 17.58
C LEU A 212 -112.88 5.01 18.80
N GLU A 213 -112.10 4.91 19.88
CA GLU A 213 -112.55 4.34 21.16
C GLU A 213 -113.68 5.17 21.77
N ASP A 214 -113.55 6.51 21.78
CA ASP A 214 -114.59 7.45 22.23
C ASP A 214 -115.87 7.35 21.37
N ASP A 215 -115.69 7.23 20.05
CA ASP A 215 -116.78 7.03 19.10
C ASP A 215 -117.55 5.73 19.36
N VAL A 216 -116.83 4.63 19.65
CA VAL A 216 -117.42 3.34 20.03
C VAL A 216 -118.23 3.48 21.32
N GLU A 217 -117.68 4.10 22.37
CA GLU A 217 -118.40 4.30 23.64
C GLU A 217 -119.69 5.12 23.42
N ARG A 218 -119.62 6.18 22.63
CA ARG A 218 -120.79 7.00 22.27
C ARG A 218 -121.84 6.19 21.52
N LEU A 219 -121.43 5.37 20.54
CA LEU A 219 -122.34 4.50 19.80
C LEU A 219 -123.00 3.47 20.71
N GLU A 220 -122.28 2.90 21.67
CA GLU A 220 -122.87 2.00 22.66
C GLU A 220 -123.96 2.69 23.50
N ILE A 221 -123.74 3.92 23.95
CA ILE A 221 -124.75 4.71 24.69
C ILE A 221 -125.99 4.95 23.81
N VAL A 222 -125.78 5.34 22.55
CA VAL A 222 -126.88 5.54 21.59
C VAL A 222 -127.67 4.24 21.39
N LEU A 223 -127.00 3.10 21.24
CA LEU A 223 -127.65 1.78 21.11
C LEU A 223 -128.44 1.42 22.37
N ARG A 224 -127.89 1.63 23.57
CA ARG A 224 -128.60 1.42 24.84
C ARG A 224 -129.87 2.25 24.91
N ASN A 225 -129.77 3.55 24.59
CA ASN A 225 -130.92 4.47 24.58
C ASN A 225 -131.97 4.06 23.54
N ARG A 226 -131.55 3.70 22.33
CA ARG A 226 -132.47 3.23 21.27
C ARG A 226 -133.18 1.94 21.68
N ASN A 227 -132.47 1.00 22.29
CA ASN A 227 -133.08 -0.23 22.82
C ASN A 227 -134.10 0.06 23.93
N ALA A 228 -133.84 1.03 24.82
CA ALA A 228 -134.82 1.45 25.83
C ALA A 228 -136.07 2.09 25.19
N THR A 229 -135.89 2.92 24.15
CA THR A 229 -136.99 3.49 23.37
C THR A 229 -137.81 2.41 22.67
N VAL A 230 -137.16 1.41 22.05
CA VAL A 230 -137.84 0.28 21.41
C VAL A 230 -138.72 -0.45 22.42
N ARG A 231 -138.18 -0.82 23.60
CA ARG A 231 -138.97 -1.45 24.68
C ARG A 231 -140.18 -0.61 25.08
N THR A 232 -139.98 0.70 25.27
CA THR A 232 -141.08 1.63 25.60
C THR A 232 -142.15 1.67 24.51
N LEU A 233 -141.75 1.60 23.24
CA LEU A 233 -142.69 1.55 22.11
C LEU A 233 -143.40 0.21 22.02
N GLU A 234 -142.71 -0.89 22.32
CA GLU A 234 -143.29 -2.25 22.42
C GLU A 234 -144.35 -2.30 23.53
N ASP A 235 -144.05 -1.81 24.73
CA ASP A 235 -145.00 -1.71 25.85
C ASP A 235 -146.24 -0.89 25.46
N ARG A 236 -146.02 0.27 24.80
CA ARG A 236 -147.13 1.11 24.30
C ARG A 236 -147.96 0.42 23.23
N LEU A 237 -147.35 -0.37 22.35
CA LEU A 237 -148.07 -1.15 21.34
C LEU A 237 -148.91 -2.24 22.01
N GLU A 238 -148.39 -2.88 23.05
CA GLU A 238 -149.13 -3.86 23.84
C GLU A 238 -150.34 -3.22 24.55
N ASP A 239 -150.13 -2.08 25.23
CA ASP A 239 -151.21 -1.29 25.85
C ASP A 239 -152.28 -0.88 24.84
N ARG A 240 -151.87 -0.43 23.65
CA ARG A 240 -152.81 -0.06 22.58
C ARG A 240 -153.55 -1.25 22.03
N ASN A 241 -152.89 -2.39 21.84
CA ASN A 241 -153.55 -3.63 21.43
C ASN A 241 -154.55 -4.12 22.49
N ALA A 242 -154.23 -4.00 23.78
CA ALA A 242 -155.18 -4.29 24.86
C ALA A 242 -156.38 -3.33 24.85
N THR A 243 -156.14 -2.04 24.61
CA THR A 243 -157.21 -1.05 24.44
C THR A 243 -158.11 -1.38 23.25
N VAL A 244 -157.54 -1.75 22.10
CA VAL A 244 -158.29 -2.17 20.92
C VAL A 244 -159.14 -3.41 21.25
N ARG A 245 -158.56 -4.44 21.87
CA ARG A 245 -159.33 -5.63 22.31
C ARG A 245 -160.47 -5.29 23.25
N ASN A 246 -160.27 -4.37 24.20
CA ASN A 246 -161.33 -3.92 25.10
C ASN A 246 -162.43 -3.16 24.33
N LEU A 247 -162.05 -2.23 23.44
CA LEU A 247 -163.01 -1.52 22.59
C LEU A 247 -163.77 -2.47 21.65
N GLU A 248 -163.10 -3.49 21.13
CA GLU A 248 -163.72 -4.54 20.31
C GLU A 248 -164.74 -5.34 21.14
N SER A 249 -164.39 -5.69 22.38
CA SER A 249 -165.30 -6.35 23.34
C SER A 249 -166.48 -5.45 23.72
N ASP A 250 -166.25 -4.16 24.00
CA ASP A 250 -167.31 -3.19 24.31
C ASP A 250 -168.25 -3.03 23.11
N LEU A 251 -167.71 -3.04 21.89
CA LEU A 251 -168.49 -2.95 20.65
C LEU A 251 -169.31 -4.23 20.41
N ASP A 252 -168.75 -5.41 20.69
CA ASP A 252 -169.48 -6.69 20.70
C ASP A 252 -170.65 -6.68 21.72
N GLU A 253 -170.41 -6.19 22.93
CA GLU A 253 -171.43 -6.07 23.98
C GLU A 253 -172.54 -5.08 23.55
N LEU A 254 -172.17 -3.91 23.01
CA LEU A 254 -173.11 -2.92 22.50
C LEU A 254 -173.95 -3.43 21.32
N CYS A 255 -173.37 -4.24 20.44
CA CYS A 255 -174.05 -4.77 19.26
C CYS A 255 -174.87 -6.04 19.53
N SER A 256 -174.60 -6.75 20.62
CA SER A 256 -175.42 -7.88 21.06
C SER A 256 -176.73 -7.45 21.75
N ASP A 257 -176.80 -6.23 22.29
CA ASP A 257 -178.01 -5.59 22.82
C ASP A 257 -179.11 -5.44 21.71
N PRO A 258 -180.32 -6.01 21.91
CA PRO A 258 -181.43 -5.90 20.96
C PRO A 258 -181.79 -4.48 20.54
N ALA A 259 -181.58 -3.47 21.40
CA ALA A 259 -181.90 -2.09 21.10
C ALA A 259 -181.00 -1.46 20.01
N ASN A 260 -179.81 -2.03 19.79
CA ASN A 260 -178.81 -1.48 18.88
C ASN A 260 -178.61 -2.28 17.60
N ARG A 261 -179.20 -3.47 17.45
CA ARG A 261 -179.03 -4.37 16.28
C ARG A 261 -179.38 -3.74 14.92
N ASN A 262 -180.24 -2.73 14.90
CA ASN A 262 -180.65 -2.04 13.67
C ASN A 262 -179.81 -0.78 13.36
N LYS A 263 -178.82 -0.44 14.18
CA LYS A 263 -177.91 0.68 13.92
C LYS A 263 -176.83 0.25 12.93
N THR A 264 -176.56 1.11 11.95
CA THR A 264 -175.62 0.86 10.84
C THR A 264 -174.23 0.43 11.31
N THR A 265 -173.73 1.01 12.40
CA THR A 265 -172.42 0.66 12.98
C THR A 265 -172.33 -0.80 13.45
N CYS A 266 -173.44 -1.43 13.85
CA CYS A 266 -173.47 -2.86 14.22
C CYS A 266 -173.75 -3.79 13.04
N GLN A 267 -174.18 -3.26 11.89
CA GLN A 267 -174.34 -4.03 10.65
C GLN A 267 -173.01 -4.21 9.90
N GLU A 268 -172.07 -3.28 10.08
CA GLU A 268 -170.74 -3.35 9.48
C GLU A 268 -169.70 -4.04 10.39
N TYR A 269 -170.00 -4.25 11.67
CA TYR A 269 -169.07 -4.81 12.68
C TYR A 269 -169.20 -6.33 12.89
N GLY A 270 -170.28 -6.96 12.41
CA GLY A 270 -170.52 -8.42 12.50
C GLY A 270 -170.05 -9.20 11.29
#